data_AF-A0A432FE16-F1
#
_entry.id   AF-A0A432FE16-F1
#
_cell.length_a   1.000
_cell.length_b   1.000
_cell.length_c   1.000
_cell.angle_alpha   90.00
_cell.angle_beta   90.00
_cell.angle_gamma   90.00
#
_symmetry.space_group_name_H-M   'P 1'
#
loop_
_entity.id
_entity.type
_entity.pdbx_description
1 polymer ?
#
loop_
_entity_poly.entity_id
_entity_poly.type
_entity_poly.pdbx_seq_one_letter_code
_entity_poly.pdbx_strand_id
1 'polypeptide(L)'
;MCLATGILLAGLISVPAAKNEAAADPSKVDADYAFQGEYAGVLGGQFDVGAQVIALGGGKFKLVLFPGGLPGAGYDGTAEKREYEGALDGDTVTFTGGTTGKSIIGGKLTFSRDGQEVSIDRTIRKSPTLGAKPPEGGVVLFDGKSAKNFKPGRMTETGLLMQGANSVRKFQDHKLHIEFRLPYEPTKRGQARGNSGCYMQARYELQ
;
A
#
# COMPACT_ATOMS: atom_id res chain seq x y z
N MET A 1 49.30 -9.88 21.11
CA MET A 1 48.27 -9.77 20.05
C MET A 1 46.99 -10.41 20.58
N CYS A 2 46.06 -9.60 21.10
CA CYS A 2 44.74 -10.09 21.52
C CYS A 2 43.78 -10.02 20.34
N LEU A 3 43.30 -11.16 19.85
CA LEU A 3 42.19 -11.22 18.91
C LEU A 3 40.89 -11.23 19.72
N ALA A 4 40.19 -10.10 19.76
CA ALA A 4 38.84 -10.02 20.30
C ALA A 4 37.85 -10.39 19.19
N THR A 5 37.30 -11.60 19.27
CA THR A 5 36.25 -12.07 18.36
C THR A 5 34.92 -11.45 18.80
N GLY A 6 34.53 -10.34 18.15
CA GLY A 6 33.22 -9.73 18.35
C GLY A 6 32.14 -10.54 17.65
N ILE A 7 31.28 -11.21 18.42
CA ILE A 7 30.05 -11.82 17.90
C ILE A 7 29.04 -10.69 17.69
N LEU A 8 28.77 -10.36 16.41
CA LEU A 8 27.69 -9.48 16.03
C LEU A 8 26.36 -10.26 16.17
N LEU A 9 25.68 -10.10 17.30
CA LEU A 9 24.30 -10.56 17.45
C LEU A 9 23.41 -9.64 16.58
N ALA A 10 23.11 -10.07 15.36
CA ALA A 10 22.02 -9.50 14.58
C ALA A 10 20.71 -9.85 15.31
N GLY A 11 20.20 -8.91 16.11
CA GLY A 11 18.91 -9.05 16.77
C GLY A 11 17.82 -9.17 15.70
N LEU A 12 17.20 -10.34 15.60
CA LEU A 12 15.94 -10.53 14.87
C LEU A 12 14.87 -9.73 15.61
N ILE A 13 14.63 -8.50 15.16
CA ILE A 13 13.46 -7.74 15.60
C ILE A 13 12.25 -8.51 15.08
N SER A 14 11.58 -9.24 15.97
CA SER A 14 10.33 -9.91 15.66
C SER A 14 9.26 -8.84 15.53
N VAL A 15 9.07 -8.31 14.32
CA VAL A 15 7.95 -7.41 14.05
C VAL A 15 6.66 -8.25 14.17
N PRO A 16 5.73 -7.89 15.06
CA PRO A 16 4.48 -8.63 15.20
C PRO A 16 3.67 -8.42 13.93
N ALA A 17 3.61 -9.45 13.11
CA ALA A 17 2.90 -9.38 11.86
C ALA A 17 1.39 -9.32 12.09
N ALA A 18 0.69 -8.55 11.25
CA ALA A 18 -0.74 -8.26 11.41
C ALA A 18 -1.55 -9.56 11.53
N LYS A 19 -2.30 -9.71 12.64
CA LYS A 19 -3.14 -10.88 12.93
C LYS A 19 -4.56 -10.78 12.37
N ASN A 20 -4.91 -9.67 11.71
CA ASN A 20 -6.32 -9.33 11.50
C ASN A 20 -6.77 -9.62 10.07
N GLU A 21 -7.28 -10.83 9.83
CA GLU A 21 -7.87 -11.23 8.54
C GLU A 21 -9.01 -10.29 8.12
N ALA A 22 -9.78 -9.78 9.08
CA ALA A 22 -10.87 -8.83 8.82
C ALA A 22 -10.37 -7.52 8.17
N ALA A 23 -9.15 -7.09 8.48
CA ALA A 23 -8.59 -5.89 7.88
C ALA A 23 -8.29 -6.06 6.39
N ALA A 24 -8.09 -7.28 5.89
CA ALA A 24 -7.84 -7.55 4.47
C ALA A 24 -9.13 -7.76 3.64
N ASP A 25 -10.30 -7.68 4.28
CA ASP A 25 -11.60 -7.86 3.65
C ASP A 25 -12.26 -6.49 3.37
N PRO A 26 -12.39 -6.07 2.10
CA PRO A 26 -13.03 -4.81 1.75
C PRO A 26 -14.50 -4.69 2.17
N SER A 27 -15.17 -5.80 2.52
CA SER A 27 -16.54 -5.75 3.05
C SER A 27 -16.61 -5.39 4.53
N LYS A 28 -15.47 -5.40 5.24
CA LYS A 28 -15.35 -5.16 6.68
C LYS A 28 -14.68 -3.81 7.01
N VAL A 29 -14.73 -2.87 6.08
CA VAL A 29 -14.11 -1.54 6.19
C VAL A 29 -15.11 -0.49 6.67
N ASP A 30 -14.61 0.62 7.20
CA ASP A 30 -15.41 1.79 7.57
C ASP A 30 -15.64 2.73 6.37
N ALA A 31 -16.38 3.82 6.60
CA ALA A 31 -16.68 4.82 5.58
C ALA A 31 -15.41 5.50 5.02
N ASP A 32 -14.34 5.61 5.82
CA ASP A 32 -13.11 6.29 5.41
C ASP A 32 -12.43 5.58 4.21
N TYR A 33 -12.64 4.27 4.07
CA TYR A 33 -12.09 3.45 2.98
C TYR A 33 -12.53 3.94 1.58
N ALA A 34 -13.73 4.51 1.48
CA ALA A 34 -14.24 5.04 0.21
C ALA A 34 -13.43 6.23 -0.30
N PHE A 35 -12.75 6.96 0.58
CA PHE A 35 -11.98 8.16 0.25
C PHE A 35 -10.48 7.87 0.14
N GLN A 36 -9.97 6.87 0.85
CA GLN A 36 -8.56 6.46 0.77
C GLN A 36 -8.20 5.94 -0.63
N GLY A 37 -7.02 6.31 -1.13
CA GLY A 37 -6.46 5.75 -2.33
C GLY A 37 -5.66 6.75 -3.14
N GLU A 38 -5.43 6.41 -4.41
CA GLU A 38 -4.76 7.26 -5.36
C GLU A 38 -5.77 8.04 -6.19
N TYR A 39 -5.43 9.28 -6.52
CA TYR A 39 -6.16 10.14 -7.43
C TYR A 39 -5.16 10.69 -8.43
N ALA A 40 -5.55 10.80 -9.70
CA ALA A 40 -4.67 11.29 -10.74
C ALA A 40 -5.47 12.00 -11.83
N GLY A 41 -4.84 12.98 -12.48
CA GLY A 41 -5.44 13.72 -13.57
C GLY A 41 -4.60 14.92 -13.96
N VAL A 42 -5.16 15.78 -14.79
CA VAL A 42 -4.48 16.95 -15.35
C VAL A 42 -5.16 18.23 -14.85
N LEU A 43 -4.40 19.10 -14.17
CA LEU A 43 -4.87 20.41 -13.75
C LEU A 43 -4.76 21.40 -14.91
N GLY A 44 -5.86 22.10 -15.21
CA GLY A 44 -5.92 23.11 -16.26
C GLY A 44 -5.59 22.59 -17.67
N GLY A 45 -5.67 21.28 -17.89
CA GLY A 45 -5.29 20.65 -19.17
C GLY A 45 -3.79 20.66 -19.46
N GLN A 46 -2.95 21.08 -18.51
CA GLN A 46 -1.52 21.30 -18.74
C GLN A 46 -0.60 20.57 -17.76
N PHE A 47 -1.02 20.38 -16.51
CA PHE A 47 -0.13 19.86 -15.47
C PHE A 47 -0.66 18.55 -14.89
N ASP A 48 0.04 17.45 -15.16
CA ASP A 48 -0.22 16.18 -14.48
C ASP A 48 -0.04 16.33 -12.97
N VAL A 49 -0.96 15.76 -12.21
CA VAL A 49 -0.89 15.69 -10.77
C VAL A 49 -1.34 14.32 -10.28
N GLY A 50 -0.59 13.79 -9.31
CA GLY A 50 -0.99 12.63 -8.54
C GLY A 50 -1.29 13.02 -7.11
N ALA A 51 -2.17 12.28 -6.46
CA ALA A 51 -2.45 12.44 -5.05
C ALA A 51 -2.62 11.08 -4.37
N GLN A 52 -2.09 10.97 -3.16
CA GLN A 52 -2.39 9.86 -2.25
C GLN A 52 -3.19 10.40 -1.07
N VAL A 53 -4.41 9.88 -0.91
CA VAL A 53 -5.29 10.16 0.22
C VAL A 53 -5.21 8.99 1.17
N ILE A 54 -4.80 9.28 2.41
CA ILE A 54 -4.46 8.28 3.42
C ILE A 54 -5.49 8.42 4.54
N ALA A 55 -6.33 7.40 4.74
CA ALA A 55 -7.19 7.34 5.91
C ALA A 55 -6.34 7.19 7.18
N LEU A 56 -6.68 7.97 8.19
CA LEU A 56 -6.06 8.01 9.51
C LEU A 56 -6.98 7.47 10.61
N GLY A 57 -8.22 7.12 10.26
CA GLY A 57 -9.27 6.58 11.10
C GLY A 57 -10.11 7.67 11.77
N GLY A 58 -11.39 7.38 11.98
CA GLY A 58 -12.31 8.29 12.65
C GLY A 58 -12.58 9.57 11.84
N GLY A 59 -12.70 9.45 10.53
CA GLY A 59 -12.97 10.57 9.63
C GLY A 59 -11.76 11.48 9.40
N LYS A 60 -10.55 11.06 9.77
CA LYS A 60 -9.32 11.85 9.59
C LYS A 60 -8.52 11.37 8.39
N PHE A 61 -7.91 12.29 7.67
CA PHE A 61 -7.17 12.01 6.44
C PHE A 61 -5.88 12.80 6.35
N LYS A 62 -4.94 12.26 5.58
CA LYS A 62 -3.78 13.00 5.05
C LYS A 62 -3.82 12.95 3.54
N LEU A 63 -3.69 14.09 2.89
CA LEU A 63 -3.48 14.23 1.45
C LEU A 63 -2.00 14.46 1.20
N VAL A 64 -1.43 13.72 0.26
CA VAL A 64 -0.09 13.95 -0.29
C VAL A 64 -0.24 14.23 -1.78
N LEU A 65 0.12 15.42 -2.22
CA LEU A 65 0.12 15.83 -3.63
C LEU A 65 1.51 15.69 -4.23
N PHE A 66 1.55 15.15 -5.44
CA PHE A 66 2.75 14.88 -6.22
C PHE A 66 2.65 15.65 -7.55
N PRO A 67 3.47 16.70 -7.72
CA PRO A 67 3.57 17.40 -9.01
C PRO A 67 4.07 16.45 -10.11
N GLY A 68 3.44 16.45 -11.28
CA GLY A 68 3.86 15.61 -12.40
C GLY A 68 3.29 14.18 -12.40
N GLY A 69 2.45 13.80 -11.44
CA GLY A 69 1.77 12.50 -11.43
C GLY A 69 2.00 11.69 -10.15
N LEU A 70 1.63 10.41 -10.14
CA LEU A 70 1.84 9.52 -8.99
C LEU A 70 3.27 8.97 -8.97
N PRO A 71 3.81 8.51 -7.82
CA PRO A 71 5.03 7.72 -7.81
C PRO A 71 4.95 6.50 -8.75
N GLY A 72 5.94 6.38 -9.64
CA GLY A 72 5.97 5.37 -10.71
C GLY A 72 5.06 5.67 -11.92
N ALA A 73 4.44 6.85 -11.96
CA ALA A 73 3.61 7.35 -13.05
C ALA A 73 3.74 8.87 -13.15
N GLY A 74 4.95 9.35 -13.49
CA GLY A 74 5.25 10.74 -13.77
C GLY A 74 6.05 11.46 -12.68
N TYR A 75 5.73 11.27 -11.40
CA TYR A 75 6.53 11.87 -10.32
C TYR A 75 7.89 11.20 -10.17
N ASP A 76 8.96 11.98 -10.29
CA ASP A 76 10.35 11.54 -10.27
C ASP A 76 11.06 11.77 -8.93
N GLY A 77 10.39 12.37 -7.95
CA GLY A 77 10.95 12.67 -6.63
C GLY A 77 11.74 13.97 -6.55
N THR A 78 11.91 14.72 -7.64
CA THR A 78 12.68 15.97 -7.65
C THR A 78 11.84 17.17 -7.21
N ALA A 79 10.57 17.21 -7.60
CA ALA A 79 9.65 18.24 -7.18
C ALA A 79 9.19 18.03 -5.72
N GLU A 80 9.02 19.12 -4.97
CA GLU A 80 8.51 19.05 -3.61
C GLU A 80 7.06 18.58 -3.59
N LYS A 81 6.80 17.49 -2.86
CA LYS A 81 5.44 17.03 -2.56
C LYS A 81 4.79 17.93 -1.51
N ARG A 82 3.46 18.09 -1.56
CA ARG A 82 2.72 18.90 -0.59
C ARG A 82 1.80 18.03 0.24
N GLU A 83 1.71 18.30 1.53
CA GLU A 83 0.92 17.50 2.46
C GLU A 83 -0.13 18.36 3.17
N TYR A 84 -1.32 17.80 3.33
CA TYR A 84 -2.45 18.48 3.98
C TYR A 84 -3.19 17.52 4.90
N GLU A 85 -3.74 18.05 5.97
CA GLU A 85 -4.66 17.32 6.85
C GLU A 85 -6.09 17.51 6.38
N GLY A 86 -6.91 16.48 6.53
CA GLY A 86 -8.31 16.55 6.17
C GLY A 86 -9.22 15.84 7.15
N ALA A 87 -10.49 16.24 7.12
CA ALA A 87 -11.54 15.67 7.95
C ALA A 87 -12.79 15.41 7.09
N LEU A 88 -13.47 14.31 7.38
CA LEU A 88 -14.78 13.96 6.83
C LEU A 88 -15.88 14.67 7.62
N ASP A 89 -16.76 15.34 6.90
CA ASP A 89 -18.03 15.86 7.38
C ASP A 89 -19.13 15.43 6.38
N GLY A 90 -20.10 14.67 6.86
CA GLY A 90 -21.09 14.01 5.99
C GLY A 90 -20.45 13.10 4.95
N ASP A 91 -20.54 13.50 3.68
CA ASP A 91 -20.01 12.79 2.51
C ASP A 91 -18.76 13.46 1.90
N THR A 92 -18.26 14.52 2.55
CA THR A 92 -17.21 15.38 2.02
C THR A 92 -15.98 15.34 2.90
N VAL A 93 -14.82 14.97 2.33
CA VAL A 93 -13.53 15.17 3.00
C VAL A 93 -12.98 16.53 2.60
N THR A 94 -12.75 17.42 3.55
CA THR A 94 -12.13 18.73 3.30
C THR A 94 -10.71 18.76 3.84
N PHE A 95 -9.76 19.29 3.06
CA PHE A 95 -8.36 19.43 3.45
C PHE A 95 -7.98 20.89 3.71
N THR A 96 -7.32 21.15 4.83
CA THR A 96 -6.95 22.50 5.27
C THR A 96 -5.51 22.85 4.92
N GLY A 97 -5.25 24.15 4.72
CA GLY A 97 -3.91 24.69 4.44
C GLY A 97 -3.65 25.07 2.97
N GLY A 98 -2.70 25.99 2.78
CA GLY A 98 -2.39 26.60 1.48
C GLY A 98 -3.44 27.62 1.02
N THR A 99 -3.38 28.02 -0.25
CA THR A 99 -4.23 29.06 -0.86
C THR A 99 -5.34 28.52 -1.77
N THR A 100 -5.50 27.20 -1.84
CA THR A 100 -6.46 26.50 -2.70
C THR A 100 -7.32 25.61 -1.82
N GLY A 101 -8.65 25.71 -1.94
CA GLY A 101 -9.58 24.78 -1.31
C GLY A 101 -9.41 23.38 -1.91
N LYS A 102 -9.59 22.35 -1.10
CA LYS A 102 -9.37 20.96 -1.48
C LYS A 102 -10.44 20.10 -0.82
N SER A 103 -11.22 19.36 -1.62
CA SER A 103 -12.25 18.48 -1.11
C SER A 103 -12.40 17.20 -1.93
N ILE A 104 -12.90 16.13 -1.31
CA ILE A 104 -13.27 14.90 -2.01
C ILE A 104 -14.75 14.62 -1.81
N ILE A 105 -15.46 14.45 -2.93
CA ILE A 105 -16.85 13.98 -3.00
C ILE A 105 -16.95 12.98 -4.14
N GLY A 106 -17.59 11.83 -3.92
CA GLY A 106 -17.89 10.87 -4.99
C GLY A 106 -16.66 10.36 -5.78
N GLY A 107 -15.49 10.27 -5.14
CA GLY A 107 -14.25 9.83 -5.80
C GLY A 107 -13.58 10.90 -6.68
N LYS A 108 -13.99 12.16 -6.59
CA LYS A 108 -13.32 13.31 -7.23
C LYS A 108 -12.63 14.15 -6.18
N LEU A 109 -11.32 14.38 -6.34
CA LEU A 109 -10.57 15.37 -5.56
C LEU A 109 -10.60 16.70 -6.31
N THR A 110 -11.32 17.68 -5.77
CA THR A 110 -11.52 19.00 -6.34
C THR A 110 -10.60 20.02 -5.68
N PHE A 111 -10.01 20.88 -6.50
CA PHE A 111 -9.20 22.03 -6.13
C PHE A 111 -9.96 23.29 -6.51
N SER A 112 -10.19 24.20 -5.55
CA SER A 112 -10.94 25.44 -5.76
C SER A 112 -10.09 26.67 -5.45
N ARG A 113 -10.03 27.63 -6.37
CA ARG A 113 -9.33 28.91 -6.17
C ARG A 113 -9.99 29.99 -7.00
N ASP A 114 -10.23 31.16 -6.40
CA ASP A 114 -10.75 32.36 -7.08
C ASP A 114 -12.02 32.09 -7.92
N GLY A 115 -12.91 31.24 -7.41
CA GLY A 115 -14.16 30.84 -8.09
C GLY A 115 -14.02 29.80 -9.21
N GLN A 116 -12.80 29.33 -9.47
CA GLN A 116 -12.53 28.25 -10.42
C GLN A 116 -12.34 26.92 -9.69
N GLU A 117 -12.82 25.85 -10.30
CA GLU A 117 -12.65 24.48 -9.81
C GLU A 117 -12.03 23.60 -10.88
N VAL A 118 -11.11 22.74 -10.46
CA VAL A 118 -10.59 21.64 -11.28
C VAL A 118 -10.52 20.38 -10.43
N SER A 119 -10.82 19.23 -11.02
CA SER A 119 -10.86 17.97 -10.28
C SER A 119 -9.98 16.90 -10.91
N ILE A 120 -9.48 16.00 -10.09
CA ILE A 120 -8.86 14.75 -10.52
C ILE A 120 -9.65 13.55 -9.97
N ASP A 121 -9.57 12.42 -10.69
CA ASP A 121 -10.39 11.25 -10.40
C ASP A 121 -9.62 10.21 -9.58
N ARG A 122 -10.34 9.52 -8.69
CA ARG A 122 -9.83 8.33 -8.02
C ARG A 122 -9.40 7.32 -9.08
N THR A 123 -8.16 6.84 -8.95
CA THR A 123 -7.54 5.94 -9.91
C THR A 123 -7.17 4.64 -9.24
N ILE A 124 -7.52 3.51 -9.87
CA ILE A 124 -7.12 2.17 -9.42
C ILE A 124 -6.13 1.61 -10.44
N ARG A 125 -4.84 1.61 -10.07
CA ARG A 125 -3.79 1.01 -10.90
C ARG A 125 -3.79 -0.50 -10.76
N LYS A 126 -3.52 -1.20 -11.86
CA LYS A 126 -3.35 -2.66 -11.89
C LYS A 126 -1.95 -2.98 -12.39
N SER A 127 -1.28 -3.92 -11.72
CA SER A 127 -0.01 -4.45 -12.24
C SER A 127 -0.24 -5.14 -13.58
N PRO A 128 0.63 -4.95 -14.59
CA PRO A 128 0.57 -5.71 -15.85
C PRO A 128 0.71 -7.23 -15.65
N THR A 129 1.30 -7.66 -14.53
CA THR A 129 1.49 -9.08 -14.19
C THR A 129 0.45 -9.60 -13.19
N LEU A 130 -0.58 -8.81 -12.86
CA LEU A 130 -1.65 -9.25 -11.96
C LEU A 130 -2.38 -10.47 -12.56
N GLY A 131 -2.41 -11.57 -11.83
CA GLY A 131 -2.97 -12.85 -12.26
C GLY A 131 -2.14 -13.56 -13.33
N ALA A 132 -0.87 -13.18 -13.54
CA ALA A 132 -0.01 -13.84 -14.51
C ALA A 132 0.08 -15.33 -14.22
N LYS A 133 -0.11 -16.16 -15.25
CA LYS A 133 0.02 -17.61 -15.11
C LYS A 133 1.48 -17.96 -14.85
N PRO A 134 1.74 -19.00 -14.03
CA PRO A 134 3.08 -19.56 -13.93
C PRO A 134 3.63 -19.89 -15.32
N PRO A 135 4.91 -19.57 -15.61
CA PRO A 135 5.53 -19.99 -16.85
C PRO A 135 5.64 -21.52 -16.90
N GLU A 136 5.88 -22.07 -18.09
CA GLU A 136 6.15 -23.51 -18.25
C GLU A 136 7.33 -23.95 -17.35
N GLY A 137 7.14 -25.06 -16.64
CA GLY A 137 8.11 -25.55 -15.63
C GLY A 137 8.12 -24.76 -14.31
N GLY A 138 7.29 -23.72 -14.18
CA GLY A 138 7.16 -22.93 -12.95
C GLY A 138 6.62 -23.74 -11.78
N VAL A 139 7.20 -23.53 -10.60
CA VAL A 139 6.71 -24.14 -9.35
C VAL A 139 5.64 -23.26 -8.74
N VAL A 140 4.41 -23.77 -8.66
CA VAL A 140 3.31 -23.06 -8.00
C VAL A 140 3.44 -23.22 -6.49
N LEU A 141 3.81 -22.13 -5.81
CA LEU A 141 3.88 -22.11 -4.35
C LEU A 141 2.47 -22.02 -3.74
N PHE A 142 1.64 -21.11 -4.24
CA PHE A 142 0.27 -20.87 -3.77
C PHE A 142 -0.65 -20.56 -4.95
N ASP A 143 -1.85 -21.13 -4.96
CA ASP A 143 -2.88 -20.95 -6.00
C ASP A 143 -4.27 -20.61 -5.43
N GLY A 144 -4.34 -20.29 -4.14
CA GLY A 144 -5.60 -20.04 -3.43
C GLY A 144 -6.34 -21.30 -2.96
N LYS A 145 -5.85 -22.51 -3.24
CA LYS A 145 -6.53 -23.76 -2.85
C LYS A 145 -5.91 -24.45 -1.64
N SER A 146 -4.58 -24.35 -1.48
CA SER A 146 -3.89 -25.01 -0.38
C SER A 146 -2.60 -24.30 0.02
N ALA A 147 -2.39 -24.13 1.32
CA ALA A 147 -1.13 -23.63 1.88
C ALA A 147 -0.15 -24.74 2.29
N LYS A 148 -0.33 -25.99 1.82
CA LYS A 148 0.54 -27.14 2.19
C LYS A 148 2.02 -26.95 1.86
N ASN A 149 2.31 -26.10 0.87
CA ASN A 149 3.68 -25.77 0.47
C ASN A 149 4.35 -24.76 1.42
N PHE A 150 3.66 -24.32 2.47
CA PHE A 150 4.15 -23.34 3.44
C PHE A 150 4.12 -23.85 4.87
N LYS A 151 4.99 -23.27 5.71
CA LYS A 151 5.05 -23.50 7.16
C LYS A 151 5.29 -22.19 7.93
N PRO A 152 4.38 -21.82 8.86
CA PRO A 152 3.01 -22.31 8.94
C PRO A 152 2.24 -22.03 7.64
N GLY A 153 1.42 -22.98 7.19
CA GLY A 153 0.55 -22.82 6.03
C GLY A 153 -0.85 -22.46 6.49
N ARG A 154 -1.15 -21.16 6.60
CA ARG A 154 -2.46 -20.65 7.04
C ARG A 154 -3.15 -19.89 5.91
N MET A 155 -4.47 -20.00 5.83
CA MET A 155 -5.28 -19.33 4.81
C MET A 155 -6.47 -18.64 5.46
N THR A 156 -6.87 -17.51 4.89
CA THR A 156 -8.16 -16.87 5.20
C THR A 156 -9.31 -17.70 4.65
N GLU A 157 -10.52 -17.47 5.18
CA GLU A 157 -11.76 -18.07 4.64
C GLU A 157 -11.98 -17.74 3.16
N THR A 158 -11.47 -16.60 2.71
CA THR A 158 -11.56 -16.10 1.33
C THR A 158 -10.44 -16.61 0.40
N GLY A 159 -9.60 -17.55 0.87
CA GLY A 159 -8.61 -18.22 0.03
C GLY A 159 -7.28 -17.46 -0.14
N LEU A 160 -6.94 -16.52 0.74
CA LEU A 160 -5.65 -15.82 0.73
C LEU A 160 -4.65 -16.51 1.66
N LEU A 161 -3.38 -16.59 1.25
CA LEU A 161 -2.30 -17.03 2.12
C LEU A 161 -2.05 -15.96 3.20
N MET A 162 -2.04 -16.36 4.46
CA MET A 162 -1.75 -15.44 5.56
C MET A 162 -0.24 -15.23 5.70
N GLN A 163 0.14 -14.03 6.15
CA GLN A 163 1.52 -13.67 6.45
C GLN A 163 2.21 -14.64 7.43
N GLY A 164 3.54 -14.56 7.46
CA GLY A 164 4.38 -15.35 8.37
C GLY A 164 4.50 -16.79 7.91
N ALA A 165 4.54 -17.01 6.59
CA ALA A 165 4.57 -18.30 5.94
C ALA A 165 5.89 -18.47 5.19
N ASN A 166 6.65 -19.54 5.49
CA ASN A 166 7.86 -19.90 4.76
C ASN A 166 7.58 -21.04 3.80
N SER A 167 8.15 -21.02 2.59
CA SER A 167 8.06 -22.17 1.70
C SER A 167 8.74 -23.40 2.34
N VAL A 168 8.10 -24.57 2.22
CA VAL A 168 8.69 -25.84 2.67
C VAL A 168 9.89 -26.21 1.80
N ARG A 169 9.74 -26.02 0.48
CA ARG A 169 10.85 -26.18 -0.47
C ARG A 169 11.82 -25.01 -0.32
N LYS A 170 13.12 -25.32 -0.38
CA LYS A 170 14.21 -24.34 -0.44
C LYS A 170 14.58 -24.07 -1.89
N PHE A 171 15.00 -22.83 -2.17
CA PHE A 171 15.37 -22.37 -3.50
C PHE A 171 16.77 -21.73 -3.47
N GLN A 172 17.53 -21.97 -4.54
CA GLN A 172 18.76 -21.23 -4.83
C GLN A 172 18.41 -20.07 -5.77
N ASP A 173 19.03 -19.97 -6.93
CA ASP A 173 18.67 -18.99 -7.95
C ASP A 173 17.24 -19.24 -8.43
N HIS A 174 16.43 -18.17 -8.48
CA HIS A 174 15.03 -18.26 -8.88
C HIS A 174 14.50 -16.92 -9.37
N LYS A 175 13.38 -16.97 -10.09
CA LYS A 175 12.50 -15.83 -10.32
C LYS A 175 11.23 -16.07 -9.50
N LEU A 176 10.81 -15.06 -8.73
CA LEU A 176 9.61 -15.12 -7.90
C LEU A 176 8.57 -14.15 -8.45
N HIS A 177 7.33 -14.64 -8.60
CA HIS A 177 6.15 -13.81 -8.77
C HIS A 177 5.31 -13.92 -7.50
N ILE A 178 4.92 -12.79 -6.93
CA ILE A 178 4.06 -12.71 -5.75
C ILE A 178 3.06 -11.57 -5.94
N GLU A 179 1.81 -11.84 -5.55
CA GLU A 179 0.76 -10.84 -5.42
C GLU A 179 0.34 -10.79 -3.98
N PHE A 180 0.11 -9.59 -3.47
CA PHE A 180 -0.26 -9.37 -2.08
C PHE A 180 -1.38 -8.34 -1.98
N ARG A 181 -2.16 -8.45 -0.90
CA ARG A 181 -3.18 -7.47 -0.52
C ARG A 181 -2.78 -6.85 0.80
N LEU A 182 -2.71 -5.52 0.82
CA LEU A 182 -2.47 -4.78 2.05
C LEU A 182 -3.74 -4.77 2.91
N PRO A 183 -3.61 -4.97 4.24
CA PRO A 183 -4.73 -4.80 5.15
C PRO A 183 -5.11 -3.31 5.29
N TYR A 184 -6.39 -3.04 5.47
CA TYR A 184 -6.91 -1.74 5.83
C TYR A 184 -6.76 -1.50 7.34
N GLU A 185 -5.72 -0.76 7.70
CA GLU A 185 -5.39 -0.46 9.11
C GLU A 185 -5.27 1.05 9.32
N PRO A 186 -6.37 1.82 9.20
CA PRO A 186 -6.34 3.27 9.14
C PRO A 186 -5.85 3.91 10.44
N THR A 187 -5.93 3.23 11.58
CA THR A 187 -5.46 3.74 12.88
C THR A 187 -3.99 3.44 13.18
N LYS A 188 -3.32 2.60 12.37
CA LYS A 188 -1.91 2.22 12.55
C LYS A 188 -0.97 3.11 11.76
N ARG A 189 0.31 3.19 12.17
CA ARG A 189 1.33 4.06 11.54
C ARG A 189 2.67 3.34 11.40
N GLY A 190 3.51 3.86 10.49
CA GLY A 190 4.87 3.37 10.27
C GLY A 190 4.92 1.86 10.09
N GLN A 191 5.88 1.22 10.76
CA GLN A 191 6.09 -0.24 10.74
C GLN A 191 4.92 -1.07 11.30
N ALA A 192 3.89 -0.45 11.88
CA ALA A 192 2.71 -1.17 12.35
C ALA A 192 1.58 -1.26 11.31
N ARG A 193 1.65 -0.48 10.21
CA ARG A 193 0.56 -0.39 9.21
C ARG A 193 0.90 -1.25 7.99
N GLY A 194 0.30 -2.43 7.90
CA GLY A 194 0.44 -3.31 6.75
C GLY A 194 1.87 -3.82 6.50
N ASN A 195 2.70 -3.87 7.55
CA ASN A 195 4.07 -4.31 7.44
C ASN A 195 4.18 -5.83 7.24
N SER A 196 4.89 -6.21 6.20
CA SER A 196 5.28 -7.56 5.82
C SER A 196 6.51 -7.43 4.91
N GLY A 197 7.19 -8.55 4.64
CA GLY A 197 8.29 -8.57 3.68
C GLY A 197 8.44 -9.95 3.05
N CYS A 198 9.07 -10.01 1.88
CA CYS A 198 9.44 -11.26 1.22
C CYS A 198 10.94 -11.52 1.43
N TYR A 199 11.26 -12.57 2.19
CA TYR A 199 12.65 -12.89 2.53
C TYR A 199 13.24 -13.89 1.54
N MET A 200 14.17 -13.42 0.70
CA MET A 200 14.89 -14.29 -0.21
C MET A 200 15.88 -15.15 0.58
N GLN A 201 15.72 -16.47 0.45
CA GLN A 201 16.52 -17.47 1.17
C GLN A 201 16.52 -17.30 2.69
N ALA A 202 15.47 -16.70 3.25
CA ALA A 202 15.36 -16.35 4.67
C ALA A 202 16.50 -15.43 5.19
N ARG A 203 17.06 -14.58 4.31
CA ARG A 203 18.21 -13.71 4.64
C ARG A 203 18.00 -12.25 4.25
N TYR A 204 17.47 -12.01 3.06
CA TYR A 204 17.39 -10.67 2.47
C TYR A 204 15.94 -10.29 2.27
N GLU A 205 15.46 -9.32 3.03
CA GLU A 205 14.10 -8.83 2.94
C GLU A 205 13.93 -7.88 1.75
N LEU A 206 12.92 -8.15 0.93
CA LEU A 206 12.28 -7.18 0.05
C LEU A 206 11.01 -6.71 0.76
N GLN A 207 11.05 -5.46 1.23
CA GLN A 207 9.97 -4.78 1.94
C GLN A 207 8.91 -4.24 0.99
#